data_AF-A0AAW9QXL4-F1
#
_entry.id   AF-A0AAW9QXL4-F1
#
_cell.length_a   1.000
_cell.length_b   1.000
_cell.length_c   1.000
_cell.angle_alpha   90.00
_cell.angle_beta   90.00
_cell.angle_gamma   90.00
#
_symmetry.space_group_name_H-M   'P 1'
#
loop_
_entity.id
_entity.type
_entity.pdbx_description
1 polymer ?
#
loop_
_entity_poly.entity_id
_entity_poly.type
_entity_poly.pdbx_seq_one_letter_code
_entity_poly.pdbx_strand_id
1 'polypeptide(L)'
;MPAIRTAIAWVLTFVEGDGADRWEYLDSVGGSAQLLRSVSGLMGRQRVVKSGDETRYHLRLEMPGQFCKLVQQLPLCEYLDSEGFRITRIDVCLDDYLRRVPFSAVKSAGDEGHYRLVESFESIESAVLTGDRPIGTCYFGRSDKRIRFYDAEFMHGFPADRWELQLRNDLARSAFDLFRQDPDCLASLVVGAVDFGIPGNHYRKFARFPWWQSLIDDSGSASRVSGGRYVPDLSRTVKWLDTSVAPTLAVLRSGLGLNFQQFLTDLCDSGYDRLKPYHHQWIDAIRVSEVNVHDLLSREVS
;
A
#
# COMPACT_ATOMS: atom_id res chain seq x y z
N MET A 1 1.85 -3.34 27.97
CA MET A 1 3.19 -3.85 27.58
C MET A 1 3.19 -5.34 27.22
N PRO A 2 2.51 -6.26 27.96
CA PRO A 2 2.52 -7.68 27.63
C PRO A 2 2.02 -7.98 26.21
N ALA A 3 0.92 -7.36 25.79
CA ALA A 3 0.23 -7.68 24.54
C ALA A 3 1.09 -7.62 23.27
N ILE A 4 1.91 -6.57 23.09
CA ILE A 4 2.78 -6.49 21.91
C ILE A 4 3.91 -7.49 21.98
N ARG A 5 4.56 -7.65 23.13
CA ARG A 5 5.63 -8.65 23.26
C ARG A 5 5.10 -10.05 22.97
N THR A 6 3.89 -10.36 23.44
CA THR A 6 3.20 -11.61 23.14
C THR A 6 2.91 -11.74 21.65
N ALA A 7 2.28 -10.75 21.01
CA ALA A 7 1.96 -10.81 19.58
C ALA A 7 3.21 -10.95 18.70
N ILE A 8 4.27 -10.19 18.98
CA ILE A 8 5.49 -10.30 18.18
C ILE A 8 6.22 -11.60 18.51
N ALA A 9 6.26 -12.07 19.77
CA ALA A 9 6.83 -13.38 20.09
C ALA A 9 6.12 -14.52 19.34
N TRP A 10 4.79 -14.46 19.23
CA TRP A 10 4.03 -15.38 18.37
C TRP A 10 4.41 -15.26 16.89
N VAL A 11 4.53 -14.04 16.35
CA VAL A 11 4.99 -13.88 14.95
C VAL A 11 6.40 -14.45 14.74
N LEU A 12 7.26 -14.41 15.75
CA LEU A 12 8.60 -14.98 15.65
C LEU A 12 8.63 -16.51 15.75
N THR A 13 7.56 -17.18 16.18
CA THR A 13 7.49 -18.66 16.11
C THR A 13 7.42 -19.16 14.67
N PHE A 14 7.15 -18.29 13.70
CA PHE A 14 7.16 -18.60 12.28
C PHE A 14 8.54 -18.44 11.62
N VAL A 15 9.56 -17.99 12.36
CA VAL A 15 10.93 -17.81 11.86
C VAL A 15 11.69 -19.14 11.88
N GLU A 16 12.37 -19.44 10.78
CA GLU A 16 13.28 -20.57 10.67
C GLU A 16 14.70 -20.18 11.11
N GLY A 17 15.28 -20.92 12.06
CA GLY A 17 16.66 -20.75 12.55
C GLY A 17 16.83 -20.04 13.90
N ASP A 18 18.08 -20.00 14.39
CA ASP A 18 18.44 -19.42 15.70
C ASP A 18 18.41 -17.87 15.64
N GLY A 19 17.41 -17.25 16.27
CA GLY A 19 17.35 -15.78 16.33
C GLY A 19 16.08 -15.13 16.90
N ALA A 20 15.06 -15.92 17.28
CA ALA A 20 13.75 -15.42 17.69
C ALA A 20 13.71 -14.65 19.02
N ASP A 21 14.73 -14.77 19.89
CA ASP A 21 14.58 -14.38 21.30
C ASP A 21 15.22 -13.03 21.68
N ARG A 22 15.83 -12.30 20.73
CA ARG A 22 16.54 -11.04 21.03
C ARG A 22 15.81 -9.81 20.47
N TRP A 23 15.63 -8.83 21.36
CA TRP A 23 14.91 -7.59 21.10
C TRP A 23 15.81 -6.38 21.34
N GLU A 24 15.75 -5.42 20.42
CA GLU A 24 16.38 -4.11 20.61
C GLU A 24 15.29 -3.03 20.69
N TYR A 25 15.38 -2.21 21.73
CA TYR A 25 14.55 -1.02 21.87
C TYR A 25 15.21 0.12 21.10
N LEU A 26 14.47 0.73 20.17
CA LEU A 26 14.99 1.78 19.29
C LEU A 26 14.48 3.17 19.68
N ASP A 27 14.32 3.42 20.98
CA ASP A 27 13.81 4.67 21.59
C ASP A 27 12.29 4.91 21.53
N SER A 28 11.84 5.74 22.47
CA SER A 28 10.52 6.38 22.44
C SER A 28 10.57 7.52 21.44
N VAL A 29 10.13 7.29 20.21
CA VAL A 29 9.94 8.37 19.23
C VAL A 29 8.87 9.29 19.79
N GLY A 30 9.23 10.54 20.14
CA GLY A 30 8.40 11.49 20.88
C GLY A 30 6.89 11.36 20.66
N GLY A 31 6.15 11.07 21.74
CA GLY A 31 4.72 10.77 21.73
C GLY A 31 4.38 9.46 22.48
N SER A 32 3.09 9.09 22.52
CA SER A 32 2.58 7.87 23.17
C SER A 32 2.85 6.56 22.38
N ALA A 33 3.84 6.58 21.49
CA ALA A 33 4.15 5.46 20.61
C ALA A 33 5.50 4.82 20.96
N GLN A 34 5.55 3.49 20.96
CA GLN A 34 6.77 2.72 21.21
C GLN A 34 7.17 1.97 19.95
N LEU A 35 8.45 1.99 19.60
CA LEU A 35 9.03 1.26 18.47
C LEU A 35 9.86 0.08 18.98
N LEU A 36 9.69 -1.09 18.36
CA LEU A 36 10.39 -2.33 18.66
C LEU A 36 10.97 -2.90 17.37
N ARG A 37 12.17 -3.48 17.45
CA ARG A 37 12.78 -4.23 16.36
C ARG A 37 13.27 -5.58 16.88
N SER A 38 12.95 -6.65 16.17
CA SER A 38 13.58 -7.96 16.39
C SER A 38 14.92 -8.04 15.67
N VAL A 39 15.80 -8.94 16.12
CA VAL A 39 17.05 -9.24 15.41
C VAL A 39 16.79 -9.69 13.97
N SER A 40 15.68 -10.41 13.73
CA SER A 40 15.26 -10.84 12.40
C SER A 40 14.72 -9.70 11.51
N GLY A 41 14.67 -8.46 12.01
CA GLY A 41 14.25 -7.28 11.25
C GLY A 41 12.75 -6.96 11.30
N LEU A 42 11.94 -7.73 12.04
CA LEU A 42 10.53 -7.42 12.25
C LEU A 42 10.41 -6.13 13.06
N MET A 43 9.61 -5.20 12.58
CA MET A 43 9.36 -3.92 13.24
C MET A 43 7.94 -3.90 13.81
N GLY A 44 7.81 -3.45 15.06
CA GLY A 44 6.54 -3.30 15.75
C GLY A 44 6.36 -1.89 16.28
N ARG A 45 5.16 -1.33 16.13
CA ARG A 45 4.78 -0.04 16.73
C ARG A 45 3.53 -0.20 17.56
N GLN A 46 3.60 0.22 18.83
CA GLN A 46 2.43 0.42 19.68
C GLN A 46 1.97 1.87 19.59
N ARG A 47 0.67 2.10 19.61
CA ARG A 47 0.09 3.38 20.03
C ARG A 47 -0.97 3.11 21.09
N VAL A 48 -0.88 3.82 22.21
CA VAL A 48 -1.94 3.82 23.22
C VAL A 48 -3.02 4.80 22.79
N VAL A 49 -4.25 4.33 22.71
CA VAL A 49 -5.44 5.13 22.45
C VAL A 49 -6.31 5.07 23.69
N LYS A 50 -6.43 6.22 24.38
CA LYS A 50 -7.34 6.36 25.52
C LYS A 50 -8.64 6.95 25.02
N SER A 51 -9.75 6.45 25.54
CA SER A 51 -11.02 7.10 25.33
C SER A 51 -12.00 6.78 26.44
N GLY A 52 -12.44 7.83 27.13
CA GLY A 52 -13.01 7.70 28.46
C GLY A 52 -12.04 6.94 29.38
N ASP A 53 -12.58 5.95 30.08
CA ASP A 53 -11.83 5.08 30.98
C ASP A 53 -11.20 3.86 30.29
N GLU A 54 -11.50 3.63 29.01
CA GLU A 54 -10.93 2.52 28.26
C GLU A 54 -9.56 2.87 27.67
N THR A 55 -8.61 1.95 27.85
CA THR A 55 -7.28 2.02 27.21
C THR A 55 -7.17 0.92 26.16
N ARG A 56 -6.99 1.34 24.90
CA ARG A 56 -6.75 0.43 23.79
C ARG A 56 -5.34 0.57 23.24
N TYR A 57 -4.89 -0.50 22.60
CA TYR A 57 -3.58 -0.59 21.98
C TYR A 57 -3.75 -0.82 20.50
N HIS A 58 -3.25 0.11 19.69
CA HIS A 58 -3.12 -0.10 18.26
C HIS A 58 -1.73 -0.65 18.00
N LEU A 59 -1.67 -1.89 17.56
CA LEU A 59 -0.45 -2.54 17.14
C LEU A 59 -0.31 -2.44 15.62
N ARG A 60 0.88 -2.05 15.16
CA ARG A 60 1.27 -2.12 13.76
C ARG A 60 2.54 -2.95 13.64
N LEU A 61 2.52 -3.91 12.72
CA LEU A 61 3.67 -4.73 12.37
C LEU A 61 4.15 -4.35 10.96
N GLU A 62 5.46 -4.39 10.76
CA GLU A 62 6.09 -4.22 9.46
C GLU A 62 7.15 -5.31 9.27
N MET A 63 6.93 -6.13 8.25
CA MET A 63 7.72 -7.31 7.90
C MET A 63 8.51 -6.97 6.63
N PRO A 64 9.77 -6.54 6.74
CA PRO A 64 10.57 -6.22 5.57
C PRO A 64 10.90 -7.50 4.77
N GLY A 65 11.27 -7.34 3.49
CA GLY A 65 11.58 -8.49 2.62
C GLY A 65 12.65 -9.43 3.18
N GLN A 66 13.61 -8.93 3.97
CA GLN A 66 14.58 -9.77 4.68
C GLN A 66 13.92 -10.69 5.71
N PHE A 67 12.92 -10.20 6.45
CA PHE A 67 12.15 -11.00 7.39
C PHE A 67 11.27 -12.02 6.66
N CYS A 68 10.63 -11.62 5.56
CA CYS A 68 9.78 -12.52 4.76
C CYS A 68 10.53 -13.72 4.16
N LYS A 69 11.86 -13.65 4.02
CA LYS A 69 12.71 -14.78 3.61
C LYS A 69 12.94 -15.80 4.72
N LEU A 70 12.77 -15.40 5.97
CA LEU A 70 13.05 -16.21 7.14
C LEU A 70 11.80 -16.87 7.72
N VAL A 71 10.61 -16.55 7.20
CA VAL A 71 9.34 -17.04 7.75
C VAL A 71 8.57 -17.89 6.77
N GLN A 72 7.81 -18.83 7.32
CA GLN A 72 6.78 -19.54 6.58
C GLN A 72 5.60 -18.60 6.32
N GLN A 73 5.54 -18.05 5.11
CA GLN A 73 4.65 -16.93 4.78
C GLN A 73 3.16 -17.29 4.87
N LEU A 74 2.75 -18.46 4.37
CA LEU A 74 1.34 -18.86 4.38
C LEU A 74 0.79 -19.07 5.81
N PRO A 75 1.42 -19.89 6.68
CA PRO A 75 0.99 -20.02 8.08
C PRO A 75 0.96 -18.68 8.83
N LEU A 76 1.95 -17.82 8.59
CA LEU A 76 1.97 -16.48 9.18
C LEU A 76 0.77 -15.64 8.70
N CYS A 77 0.43 -15.69 7.42
CA CYS A 77 -0.74 -14.98 6.88
C CYS A 77 -2.05 -15.51 7.47
N GLU A 78 -2.20 -16.82 7.63
CA GLU A 78 -3.37 -17.42 8.28
C GLU A 78 -3.53 -16.94 9.73
N TYR A 79 -2.44 -16.91 10.49
CA TYR A 79 -2.43 -16.40 11.86
C TYR A 79 -2.78 -14.91 11.93
N LEU A 80 -2.19 -14.08 11.08
CA LEU A 80 -2.48 -12.64 11.07
C LEU A 80 -3.96 -12.36 10.79
N ASP A 81 -4.58 -13.12 9.89
CA ASP A 81 -6.02 -12.98 9.62
C ASP A 81 -6.88 -13.48 10.78
N SER A 82 -6.52 -14.60 11.42
CA SER A 82 -7.27 -15.11 12.58
C SER A 82 -7.23 -14.15 13.78
N GLU A 83 -6.14 -13.41 13.93
CA GLU A 83 -5.99 -12.36 14.95
C GLU A 83 -6.62 -11.02 14.54
N GLY A 84 -7.26 -10.95 13.36
CA GLY A 84 -7.97 -9.76 12.90
C GLY A 84 -7.04 -8.61 12.48
N PHE A 85 -5.79 -8.89 12.08
CA PHE A 85 -4.91 -7.84 11.60
C PHE A 85 -5.43 -7.24 10.29
N ARG A 86 -5.45 -5.90 10.25
CA ARG A 86 -5.70 -5.18 9.01
C ARG A 86 -4.45 -5.17 8.13
N ILE A 87 -4.55 -5.78 6.96
CA ILE A 87 -3.50 -5.74 5.94
C ILE A 87 -3.53 -4.38 5.24
N THR A 88 -2.52 -3.55 5.50
CA THR A 88 -2.44 -2.18 4.96
C THR A 88 -1.50 -2.05 3.78
N ARG A 89 -0.56 -2.99 3.63
CA ARG A 89 0.42 -3.05 2.55
C ARG A 89 0.90 -4.48 2.35
N ILE A 90 1.07 -4.89 1.10
CA ILE A 90 1.77 -6.11 0.70
C ILE A 90 2.63 -5.78 -0.52
N ASP A 91 3.86 -6.29 -0.53
CA ASP A 91 4.78 -6.14 -1.64
C ASP A 91 5.11 -7.54 -2.16
N VAL A 92 4.89 -7.78 -3.44
CA VAL A 92 5.11 -9.07 -4.12
C VAL A 92 6.23 -8.89 -5.14
N CYS A 93 7.17 -9.83 -5.18
CA CYS A 93 8.30 -9.78 -6.12
C CYS A 93 8.25 -10.95 -7.12
N LEU A 94 8.64 -10.66 -8.36
CA LEU A 94 9.01 -11.64 -9.38
C LEU A 94 10.47 -11.36 -9.75
N ASP A 95 11.32 -12.37 -9.56
CA ASP A 95 12.76 -12.29 -9.86
C ASP A 95 13.06 -13.00 -11.19
N ASP A 96 13.47 -12.24 -12.20
CA ASP A 96 13.90 -12.77 -13.48
C ASP A 96 15.41 -13.04 -13.48
N TYR A 97 15.78 -14.25 -13.07
CA TYR A 97 17.17 -14.72 -13.08
C TYR A 97 17.76 -14.86 -14.49
N LEU A 98 16.93 -14.91 -15.53
CA LEU A 98 17.39 -14.95 -16.92
C LEU A 98 17.69 -13.55 -17.48
N ARG A 99 17.34 -12.47 -16.75
CA ARG A 99 17.54 -11.07 -17.16
C ARG A 99 17.10 -10.81 -18.61
N ARG A 100 15.89 -11.27 -18.94
CA ARG A 100 15.37 -11.29 -20.31
C ARG A 100 15.02 -9.91 -20.84
N VAL A 101 14.77 -8.95 -19.94
CA VAL A 101 14.28 -7.62 -20.28
C VAL A 101 15.32 -6.58 -19.90
N PRO A 102 16.05 -5.99 -20.86
CA PRO A 102 17.02 -4.97 -20.53
C PRO A 102 16.31 -3.72 -19.98
N PHE A 103 16.94 -3.07 -19.00
CA PHE A 103 16.41 -1.83 -18.40
C PHE A 103 16.04 -0.76 -19.43
N SER A 104 16.85 -0.60 -20.48
CA SER A 104 16.57 0.35 -21.56
C SER A 104 15.25 0.06 -22.28
N ALA A 105 14.85 -1.20 -22.44
CA ALA A 105 13.58 -1.56 -23.07
C ALA A 105 12.38 -1.20 -22.17
N VAL A 106 12.47 -1.48 -20.87
CA VAL A 106 11.43 -1.10 -19.90
C VAL A 106 11.30 0.42 -19.82
N LYS A 107 12.43 1.13 -19.78
CA LYS A 107 12.47 2.59 -19.75
C LYS A 107 11.87 3.19 -21.02
N SER A 108 12.27 2.73 -22.21
CA SER A 108 11.72 3.19 -23.49
C SER A 108 10.20 2.97 -23.55
N ALA A 109 9.72 1.81 -23.11
CA ALA A 109 8.29 1.53 -23.04
C ALA A 109 7.55 2.47 -22.09
N GLY A 110 8.17 2.85 -20.97
CA GLY A 110 7.65 3.86 -20.04
C GLY A 110 7.63 5.27 -20.64
N ASP A 111 8.76 5.71 -21.21
CA ASP A 111 8.93 7.03 -21.82
C ASP A 111 7.94 7.26 -23.00
N GLU A 112 7.70 6.22 -23.78
CA GLU A 112 6.80 6.25 -24.95
C GLU A 112 5.32 6.04 -24.57
N GLY A 113 5.00 5.76 -23.30
CA GLY A 113 3.64 5.45 -22.88
C GLY A 113 3.11 4.11 -23.41
N HIS A 114 4.00 3.18 -23.77
CA HIS A 114 3.70 1.84 -24.26
C HIS A 114 3.37 0.85 -23.12
N TYR A 115 2.46 1.27 -22.24
CA TYR A 115 1.97 0.49 -21.13
C TYR A 115 0.51 0.85 -20.79
N ARG A 116 -0.17 -0.01 -20.03
CA ARG A 116 -1.53 0.23 -19.50
C ARG A 116 -1.73 -0.39 -18.11
N LEU A 117 -2.93 -0.20 -17.55
CA LEU A 117 -3.37 -0.63 -16.20
C LEU A 117 -2.83 0.21 -15.03
N VAL A 118 -1.94 1.16 -15.30
CA VAL A 118 -1.41 2.15 -14.36
C VAL A 118 -1.43 3.54 -15.00
N GLU A 119 -1.43 4.59 -14.18
CA GLU A 119 -1.66 5.97 -14.64
C GLU A 119 -0.38 6.78 -14.89
N SER A 120 0.77 6.32 -14.40
CA SER A 120 2.01 7.09 -14.52
C SER A 120 3.24 6.20 -14.64
N PHE A 121 4.29 6.80 -15.18
CA PHE A 121 5.63 6.26 -15.24
C PHE A 121 6.63 7.30 -14.69
N GLU A 122 7.69 6.81 -14.04
CA GLU A 122 8.82 7.58 -13.56
C GLU A 122 10.07 6.68 -13.61
N SER A 123 11.20 7.19 -14.08
CA SER A 123 12.48 6.50 -13.99
C SER A 123 13.48 7.33 -13.17
N ILE A 124 14.18 6.68 -12.26
CA ILE A 124 15.29 7.29 -11.51
C ILE A 124 16.56 6.57 -11.92
N GLU A 125 17.56 7.32 -12.39
CA GLU A 125 18.88 6.79 -12.74
C GLU A 125 19.93 7.44 -11.82
N SER A 126 20.75 6.61 -11.18
CA SER A 126 21.91 7.06 -10.43
C SER A 126 23.14 6.98 -11.33
N ALA A 127 23.79 8.13 -11.56
CA ALA A 127 25.09 8.16 -12.21
C ALA A 127 26.14 7.59 -11.26
N VAL A 128 26.78 6.48 -11.64
CA VAL A 128 27.91 5.95 -10.89
C VAL A 128 29.14 6.78 -11.28
N LEU A 129 29.79 7.42 -10.29
CA LEU A 129 30.96 8.31 -10.51
C LEU A 129 32.15 7.60 -11.18
N THR A 130 32.18 6.26 -11.20
CA THR A 130 33.29 5.43 -11.69
C THR A 130 33.20 4.96 -13.15
N GLY A 131 32.22 5.44 -13.92
CA GLY A 131 32.08 5.07 -15.34
C GLY A 131 31.38 3.73 -15.60
N ASP A 132 30.79 3.15 -14.56
CA ASP A 132 29.94 1.96 -14.67
C ASP A 132 28.58 2.29 -15.30
N ARG A 133 27.87 1.25 -15.78
CA ARG A 133 26.53 1.41 -16.35
C ARG A 133 25.61 2.13 -15.35
N PRO A 134 24.85 3.15 -15.78
CA PRO A 134 23.89 3.82 -14.91
C PRO A 134 22.90 2.79 -14.37
N ILE A 135 22.65 2.89 -13.06
CA ILE A 135 21.78 1.98 -12.34
C ILE A 135 20.46 2.69 -12.16
N GLY A 136 19.41 2.11 -12.72
CA GLY A 136 18.11 2.73 -12.77
C GLY A 136 17.02 1.88 -12.14
N THR A 137 15.99 2.57 -11.66
CA THR A 137 14.72 1.98 -11.25
C THR A 137 13.60 2.62 -12.06
N CYS A 138 12.80 1.78 -12.71
CA CYS A 138 11.55 2.19 -13.35
C CYS A 138 10.38 2.00 -12.39
N TYR A 139 9.51 3.00 -12.29
CA TYR A 139 8.33 3.02 -11.45
C TYR A 139 7.08 3.19 -12.31
N PHE A 140 6.08 2.32 -12.10
CA PHE A 140 4.81 2.34 -12.80
C PHE A 140 3.66 2.43 -11.78
N GLY A 141 2.76 3.40 -11.95
CA GLY A 141 1.65 3.68 -11.01
C GLY A 141 2.03 4.54 -9.80
N ARG A 142 1.05 4.82 -8.93
CA ARG A 142 1.17 5.67 -7.74
C ARG A 142 0.32 5.14 -6.58
N SER A 143 0.61 5.65 -5.38
CA SER A 143 -0.20 5.47 -4.17
C SER A 143 -0.43 4.00 -3.80
N ASP A 144 -1.60 3.47 -4.13
CA ASP A 144 -2.09 2.16 -3.68
C ASP A 144 -1.65 1.00 -4.57
N LYS A 145 -1.20 1.28 -5.79
CA LYS A 145 -0.63 0.28 -6.70
C LYS A 145 0.59 0.86 -7.40
N ARG A 146 1.76 0.28 -7.14
CA ARG A 146 3.02 0.71 -7.74
C ARG A 146 3.90 -0.48 -8.08
N ILE A 147 4.38 -0.56 -9.31
CA ILE A 147 5.36 -1.56 -9.73
C ILE A 147 6.72 -0.89 -9.83
N ARG A 148 7.76 -1.62 -9.42
CA ARG A 148 9.16 -1.26 -9.56
C ARG A 148 9.86 -2.29 -10.42
N PHE A 149 10.70 -1.84 -11.33
CA PHE A 149 11.63 -2.67 -12.08
C PHE A 149 13.04 -2.16 -11.87
N TYR A 150 13.94 -3.02 -11.39
CA TYR A 150 15.33 -2.67 -11.10
C TYR A 150 16.25 -3.90 -11.05
N ASP A 151 17.56 -3.66 -11.09
CA ASP A 151 18.58 -4.70 -10.95
C ASP A 151 18.71 -5.13 -9.47
N ALA A 152 18.31 -6.36 -9.16
CA ALA A 152 18.36 -6.90 -7.81
C ALA A 152 19.78 -7.24 -7.35
N GLU A 153 20.74 -7.39 -8.26
CA GLU A 153 22.13 -7.66 -7.90
C GLU A 153 22.74 -6.45 -7.22
N PHE A 154 22.51 -5.27 -7.78
CA PHE A 154 22.96 -4.03 -7.16
C PHE A 154 22.25 -3.76 -5.82
N MET A 155 20.93 -3.97 -5.77
CA MET A 155 20.13 -3.58 -4.59
C MET A 155 20.19 -4.61 -3.45
N HIS A 156 20.35 -5.89 -3.76
CA HIS A 156 20.19 -7.01 -2.82
C HIS A 156 21.28 -8.10 -2.93
N GLY A 157 22.21 -7.99 -3.88
CA GLY A 157 23.37 -8.87 -3.98
C GLY A 157 23.15 -10.23 -4.66
N PHE A 158 22.11 -10.38 -5.49
CA PHE A 158 21.89 -11.62 -6.26
C PHE A 158 21.50 -11.34 -7.73
N PRO A 159 21.92 -12.19 -8.69
CA PRO A 159 21.88 -11.89 -10.13
C PRO A 159 20.47 -12.07 -10.73
N ALA A 160 19.59 -11.08 -10.55
CA ALA A 160 18.26 -11.07 -11.15
C ALA A 160 17.79 -9.64 -11.46
N ASP A 161 16.90 -9.51 -12.44
CA ASP A 161 16.08 -8.30 -12.59
C ASP A 161 14.77 -8.50 -11.83
N ARG A 162 14.45 -7.58 -10.92
CA ARG A 162 13.28 -7.71 -10.04
C ARG A 162 12.14 -6.82 -10.48
N TRP A 163 10.97 -7.43 -10.57
CA TRP A 163 9.67 -6.77 -10.66
C TRP A 163 8.99 -6.82 -9.30
N GLU A 164 8.78 -5.68 -8.68
CA GLU A 164 8.17 -5.59 -7.34
C GLU A 164 6.86 -4.80 -7.39
N LEU A 165 5.76 -5.48 -7.10
CA LEU A 165 4.42 -4.93 -7.00
C LEU A 165 4.11 -4.56 -5.55
N GLN A 166 4.01 -3.27 -5.25
CA GLN A 166 3.48 -2.75 -4.00
C GLN A 166 1.97 -2.51 -4.14
N LEU A 167 1.20 -3.07 -3.21
CA LEU A 167 -0.24 -2.85 -3.05
C LEU A 167 -0.53 -2.28 -1.66
N ARG A 168 -1.52 -1.39 -1.55
CA ARG A 168 -1.97 -0.83 -0.26
C ARG A 168 -3.49 -0.94 -0.10
N ASN A 169 -3.94 -0.79 1.15
CA ASN A 169 -5.35 -0.76 1.51
C ASN A 169 -6.11 -1.96 0.94
N ASP A 170 -7.24 -1.72 0.26
CA ASP A 170 -8.12 -2.77 -0.24
C ASP A 170 -7.41 -3.67 -1.26
N LEU A 171 -6.49 -3.13 -2.06
CA LEU A 171 -5.68 -3.94 -2.97
C LEU A 171 -4.72 -4.87 -2.22
N ALA A 172 -4.16 -4.40 -1.11
CA ALA A 172 -3.30 -5.25 -0.28
C ALA A 172 -4.10 -6.38 0.36
N ARG A 173 -5.31 -6.09 0.84
CA ARG A 173 -6.22 -7.11 1.37
C ARG A 173 -6.60 -8.13 0.30
N SER A 174 -6.98 -7.69 -0.90
CA SER A 174 -7.36 -8.60 -1.99
C SER A 174 -6.20 -9.48 -2.44
N ALA A 175 -4.98 -8.95 -2.56
CA ALA A 175 -3.80 -9.77 -2.87
C ALA A 175 -3.45 -10.75 -1.75
N PHE A 176 -3.61 -10.35 -0.49
CA PHE A 176 -3.41 -11.23 0.67
C PHE A 176 -4.42 -12.39 0.68
N ASP A 177 -5.70 -12.12 0.40
CA ASP A 177 -6.73 -13.17 0.32
C ASP A 177 -6.48 -14.12 -0.86
N LEU A 178 -6.00 -13.61 -2.01
CA LEU A 178 -5.59 -14.45 -3.14
C LEU A 178 -4.40 -15.34 -2.79
N PHE A 179 -3.35 -14.80 -2.16
CA PHE A 179 -2.17 -15.57 -1.75
C PHE A 179 -2.53 -16.69 -0.77
N ARG A 180 -3.46 -16.45 0.16
CA ARG A 180 -3.92 -17.48 1.10
C ARG A 180 -4.69 -18.62 0.44
N GLN A 181 -5.39 -18.33 -0.67
CA GLN A 181 -6.12 -19.33 -1.43
C GLN A 181 -5.22 -20.10 -2.39
N ASP A 182 -4.26 -19.39 -2.99
CA ASP A 182 -3.33 -19.90 -3.98
C ASP A 182 -1.95 -19.23 -3.81
N PRO A 183 -1.03 -19.86 -3.07
CA PRO A 183 0.32 -19.32 -2.87
C PRO A 183 1.12 -19.13 -4.17
N ASP A 184 0.80 -19.88 -5.22
CA ASP A 184 1.50 -19.82 -6.51
C ASP A 184 1.05 -18.63 -7.37
N CYS A 185 0.02 -17.88 -6.93
CA CYS A 185 -0.51 -16.76 -7.70
C CYS A 185 0.44 -15.54 -7.77
N LEU A 186 1.47 -15.46 -6.93
CA LEU A 186 2.29 -14.25 -6.72
C LEU A 186 2.89 -13.68 -8.02
N ALA A 187 3.47 -14.53 -8.87
CA ALA A 187 4.03 -14.11 -10.15
C ALA A 187 2.95 -13.51 -11.06
N SER A 188 1.78 -14.16 -11.12
CA SER A 188 0.64 -13.71 -11.91
C SER A 188 0.10 -12.35 -11.46
N LEU A 189 0.20 -12.01 -10.16
CA LEU A 189 -0.19 -10.70 -9.63
C LEU A 189 0.72 -9.60 -10.17
N VAL A 190 2.03 -9.85 -10.23
CA VAL A 190 3.02 -8.89 -10.71
C VAL A 190 2.79 -8.59 -12.19
N VAL A 191 2.73 -9.63 -13.03
CA VAL A 191 2.52 -9.45 -14.48
C VAL A 191 1.09 -9.03 -14.85
N GLY A 192 0.12 -9.20 -13.93
CA GLY A 192 -1.24 -8.70 -14.09
C GLY A 192 -1.45 -7.24 -13.69
N ALA A 193 -0.50 -6.63 -12.97
CA ALA A 193 -0.65 -5.28 -12.43
C ALA A 193 -0.32 -4.16 -13.45
N VAL A 194 0.48 -4.46 -14.47
CA VAL A 194 0.82 -3.63 -15.64
C VAL A 194 0.75 -4.46 -16.90
N ASP A 195 0.58 -3.84 -18.06
CA ASP A 195 0.67 -4.55 -19.34
C ASP A 195 1.44 -3.69 -20.33
N PHE A 196 2.47 -4.24 -20.97
CA PHE A 196 3.38 -3.52 -21.86
C PHE A 196 3.15 -3.86 -23.32
N GLY A 197 3.11 -2.84 -24.18
CA GLY A 197 2.81 -3.01 -25.58
C GLY A 197 2.37 -1.72 -26.25
N ILE A 198 2.13 -1.83 -27.56
CA ILE A 198 1.78 -0.69 -28.40
C ILE A 198 0.25 -0.56 -28.42
N PRO A 199 -0.32 0.57 -28.00
CA PRO A 199 -1.74 0.84 -28.16
C PRO A 199 -2.08 0.96 -29.65
N GLY A 200 -3.08 0.22 -30.11
CA GLY A 200 -3.63 0.37 -31.45
C GLY A 200 -4.71 1.47 -31.50
N ASN A 201 -5.27 1.69 -32.69
CA ASN A 201 -6.33 2.69 -32.93
C ASN A 201 -7.62 2.47 -32.09
N HIS A 202 -7.77 1.30 -31.45
CA HIS A 202 -8.85 1.01 -30.52
C HIS A 202 -8.28 0.49 -29.22
N TYR A 203 -8.89 0.86 -28.10
CA TYR A 203 -8.46 0.43 -26.75
C TYR A 203 -8.35 -1.09 -26.57
N ARG A 204 -9.11 -1.88 -27.36
CA ARG A 204 -9.07 -3.35 -27.35
C ARG A 204 -7.88 -3.93 -28.12
N LYS A 205 -7.29 -3.17 -29.03
CA LYS A 205 -6.09 -3.55 -29.78
C LYS A 205 -4.88 -3.07 -29.00
N PHE A 206 -4.29 -3.97 -28.23
CA PHE A 206 -3.04 -3.71 -27.50
C PHE A 206 -2.06 -4.79 -27.90
N ALA A 207 -1.08 -4.43 -28.73
CA ALA A 207 -0.09 -5.36 -29.25
C ALA A 207 1.01 -5.50 -28.20
N ARG A 208 0.93 -6.57 -27.40
CA ARG A 208 1.87 -6.82 -26.31
C ARG A 208 3.29 -7.01 -26.83
N PHE A 209 4.27 -6.48 -26.12
CA PHE A 209 5.67 -6.76 -26.45
C PHE A 209 6.03 -8.24 -26.23
N PRO A 210 6.84 -8.87 -27.10
CA PRO A 210 7.23 -10.27 -26.94
C PRO A 210 7.88 -10.60 -25.60
N TRP A 211 8.72 -9.70 -25.09
CA TRP A 211 9.40 -9.88 -23.80
C TRP A 211 8.41 -9.89 -22.62
N TRP A 212 7.33 -9.10 -22.70
CA TRP A 212 6.30 -9.09 -21.67
C TRP A 212 5.40 -10.32 -21.77
N GLN A 213 5.06 -10.73 -23.00
CA GLN A 213 4.30 -11.96 -23.22
C GLN A 213 5.06 -13.18 -22.66
N SER A 214 6.37 -13.28 -22.89
CA SER A 214 7.18 -14.36 -22.32
C SER A 214 7.15 -14.40 -20.79
N LEU A 215 7.18 -13.24 -20.11
CA LEU A 215 7.05 -13.21 -18.64
C LEU A 215 5.65 -13.66 -18.18
N ILE A 216 4.59 -13.31 -18.91
CA ILE A 216 3.23 -13.79 -18.62
C ILE A 216 3.11 -15.29 -18.82
N ASP A 217 3.66 -15.82 -19.92
CA ASP A 217 3.60 -17.24 -20.25
C ASP A 217 4.29 -18.08 -19.17
N ASP A 218 5.46 -17.65 -18.71
CA ASP A 218 6.20 -18.30 -17.61
C ASP A 218 5.49 -18.15 -16.25
N SER A 219 4.75 -17.06 -16.04
CA SER A 219 3.93 -16.85 -14.84
C SER A 219 2.63 -17.68 -14.88
N GLY A 220 2.34 -18.37 -15.99
CA GLY A 220 1.13 -19.17 -16.23
C GLY A 220 -0.13 -18.34 -16.50
N SER A 221 -0.25 -17.15 -15.91
CA SER A 221 -1.36 -16.23 -16.12
C SER A 221 -1.03 -14.80 -15.70
N ALA A 222 -1.94 -13.86 -15.98
CA ALA A 222 -1.86 -12.48 -15.54
C ALA A 222 -3.10 -12.11 -14.72
N SER A 223 -2.97 -12.17 -13.40
CA SER A 223 -4.06 -11.97 -12.45
C SER A 223 -4.16 -10.51 -12.02
N ARG A 224 -5.34 -9.93 -12.18
CA ARG A 224 -5.59 -8.54 -11.77
C ARG A 224 -6.15 -8.52 -10.36
N VAL A 225 -5.47 -7.80 -9.47
CA VAL A 225 -6.03 -7.46 -8.17
C VAL A 225 -7.08 -6.37 -8.36
N SER A 226 -8.34 -6.72 -8.14
CA SER A 226 -9.42 -5.75 -8.02
C SER A 226 -9.52 -5.28 -6.57
N GLY A 227 -9.54 -3.97 -6.34
CA GLY A 227 -9.96 -3.46 -5.05
C GLY A 227 -11.43 -3.82 -4.82
N GLY A 228 -11.81 -3.99 -3.55
CA GLY A 228 -13.23 -4.05 -3.20
C GLY A 228 -13.99 -2.87 -3.80
N ARG A 229 -15.29 -3.04 -4.06
CA ARG A 229 -16.13 -1.91 -4.46
C ARG A 229 -15.99 -0.85 -3.39
N TYR A 230 -15.53 0.34 -3.76
CA TYR A 230 -15.43 1.46 -2.83
C TYR A 230 -16.82 1.69 -2.23
N VAL A 231 -16.97 1.37 -0.95
CA VAL A 231 -18.16 1.71 -0.19
C VAL A 231 -17.83 3.03 0.50
N PRO A 232 -18.58 4.11 0.20
CA PRO A 232 -18.47 5.36 0.91
C PRO A 232 -18.62 5.13 2.42
N ASP A 233 -17.59 5.48 3.17
CA ASP A 233 -17.63 5.43 4.63
C ASP A 233 -17.63 6.87 5.17
N LEU A 234 -18.79 7.28 5.69
CA LEU A 234 -18.97 8.60 6.26
C LEU A 234 -18.07 8.79 7.50
N SER A 235 -17.88 7.74 8.32
CA SER A 235 -17.02 7.79 9.51
C SER A 235 -15.59 8.14 9.13
N ARG A 236 -15.04 7.48 8.10
CA ARG A 236 -13.72 7.78 7.56
C ARG A 236 -13.61 9.22 7.03
N THR A 237 -14.65 9.72 6.39
CA THR A 237 -14.68 11.09 5.84
C THR A 237 -14.72 12.13 6.95
N VAL A 238 -15.57 11.94 7.96
CA VAL A 238 -15.65 12.80 9.14
C VAL A 238 -14.32 12.83 9.89
N LYS A 239 -13.69 11.66 10.07
CA LYS A 239 -12.37 11.55 10.69
C LYS A 239 -11.27 12.25 9.89
N TRP A 240 -11.30 12.17 8.56
CA TRP A 240 -10.38 12.92 7.71
C TRP A 240 -10.60 14.42 7.85
N LEU A 241 -11.86 14.88 7.87
CA LEU A 241 -12.18 16.29 8.12
C LEU A 241 -11.63 16.76 9.47
N ASP A 242 -11.88 16.00 10.54
CA ASP A 242 -11.40 16.31 11.88
C ASP A 242 -9.85 16.34 11.96
N THR A 243 -9.19 15.29 11.48
CA THR A 243 -7.74 15.13 11.65
C THR A 243 -6.90 15.95 10.67
N SER A 244 -7.39 16.18 9.46
CA SER A 244 -6.61 16.79 8.37
C SER A 244 -7.07 18.19 7.98
N VAL A 245 -8.37 18.50 8.13
CA VAL A 245 -8.96 19.75 7.66
C VAL A 245 -9.23 20.72 8.81
N ALA A 246 -9.66 20.23 9.98
CA ALA A 246 -10.05 21.07 11.11
C ALA A 246 -8.94 22.03 11.60
N PRO A 247 -7.64 21.64 11.69
CA PRO A 247 -6.58 22.58 12.07
C PRO A 247 -6.47 23.77 11.11
N THR A 248 -6.56 23.50 9.80
CA THR A 248 -6.54 24.54 8.77
C THR A 248 -7.77 25.44 8.85
N LEU A 249 -8.95 24.86 9.07
CA LEU A 249 -10.19 25.64 9.29
C LEU A 249 -10.10 26.50 10.55
N ALA A 250 -9.47 26.03 11.62
CA ALA A 250 -9.27 26.83 12.84
C ALA A 250 -8.35 28.04 12.60
N VAL A 251 -7.28 27.85 11.82
CA VAL A 251 -6.41 28.97 11.38
C VAL A 251 -7.20 29.96 10.53
N LEU A 252 -7.95 29.49 9.54
CA LEU A 252 -8.78 30.34 8.68
C LEU A 252 -9.83 31.10 9.48
N ARG A 253 -10.48 30.45 10.44
CA ARG A 253 -11.44 31.10 11.35
C ARG A 253 -10.80 32.21 12.15
N SER A 254 -9.59 31.96 12.67
CA SER A 254 -8.85 32.94 13.45
C SER A 254 -8.42 34.15 12.60
N GLY A 255 -8.03 33.93 11.34
CA GLY A 255 -7.60 34.98 10.43
C GLY A 255 -8.75 35.78 9.79
N LEU A 256 -9.84 35.12 9.40
CA LEU A 256 -10.98 35.74 8.72
C LEU A 256 -12.00 36.35 9.68
N GLY A 257 -11.98 35.97 10.96
CA GLY A 257 -12.89 36.50 11.98
C GLY A 257 -14.36 36.31 11.59
N LEU A 258 -15.12 37.41 11.56
CA LEU A 258 -16.55 37.40 11.22
C LEU A 258 -16.85 36.92 9.79
N ASN A 259 -15.88 37.04 8.87
CA ASN A 259 -16.06 36.63 7.47
C ASN A 259 -15.89 35.11 7.26
N PHE A 260 -15.45 34.37 8.29
CA PHE A 260 -15.22 32.93 8.16
C PHE A 260 -16.49 32.16 7.80
N GLN A 261 -17.64 32.55 8.35
CA GLN A 261 -18.91 31.87 8.09
C GLN A 261 -19.31 31.99 6.61
N GLN A 262 -19.21 33.20 6.05
CA GLN A 262 -19.50 33.43 4.63
C GLN A 262 -18.55 32.63 3.74
N PHE A 263 -17.25 32.66 4.03
CA PHE A 263 -16.26 31.86 3.33
C PHE A 263 -16.61 30.37 3.33
N LEU A 264 -17.00 29.82 4.48
CA LEU A 264 -17.34 28.40 4.58
C LEU A 264 -18.60 28.05 3.77
N THR A 265 -19.61 28.93 3.79
CA THR A 265 -20.80 28.79 2.95
C THR A 265 -20.45 28.81 1.47
N ASP A 266 -19.69 29.81 1.01
CA ASP A 266 -19.26 29.93 -0.39
C ASP A 266 -18.45 28.71 -0.84
N LEU A 267 -17.62 28.16 0.04
CA LEU A 267 -16.83 26.95 -0.22
C LEU A 267 -17.73 25.72 -0.40
N CYS A 268 -18.76 25.57 0.44
CA CYS A 268 -19.74 24.49 0.34
C CYS A 268 -20.57 24.60 -0.94
N ASP A 269 -21.05 25.79 -1.28
CA ASP A 269 -21.84 26.04 -2.50
C ASP A 269 -21.01 25.74 -3.76
N SER A 270 -19.79 26.26 -3.81
CA SER A 270 -18.83 25.94 -4.88
C SER A 270 -18.51 24.44 -4.95
N GLY A 271 -18.51 23.75 -3.81
CA GLY A 271 -18.36 22.30 -3.74
C GLY A 271 -19.56 21.56 -4.34
N TYR A 272 -20.77 22.05 -4.08
CA TYR A 272 -22.02 21.46 -4.55
C TYR A 272 -22.10 21.45 -6.09
N ASP A 273 -21.68 22.55 -6.72
CA ASP A 273 -21.63 22.68 -8.19
C ASP A 273 -20.67 21.67 -8.85
N ARG A 274 -19.70 21.15 -8.09
CA ARG A 274 -18.69 20.19 -8.56
C ARG A 274 -19.02 18.74 -8.20
N LEU A 275 -20.23 18.48 -7.70
CA LEU A 275 -20.63 17.11 -7.38
C LEU A 275 -20.70 16.25 -8.65
N LYS A 276 -20.21 15.02 -8.53
CA LYS A 276 -20.25 14.00 -9.58
C LYS A 276 -21.36 13.00 -9.25
N PRO A 277 -21.85 12.21 -10.22
CA PRO A 277 -22.93 11.25 -9.99
C PRO A 277 -22.74 10.32 -8.77
N TYR A 278 -21.50 9.90 -8.48
CA TYR A 278 -21.24 9.06 -7.31
C TYR A 278 -21.38 9.81 -5.98
N HIS A 279 -21.22 11.14 -5.92
CA HIS A 279 -21.44 11.90 -4.69
C HIS A 279 -22.92 11.94 -4.29
N HIS A 280 -23.84 11.89 -5.26
CA HIS A 280 -25.27 11.81 -4.94
C HIS A 280 -25.62 10.49 -4.24
N GLN A 281 -24.96 9.39 -4.62
CA GLN A 281 -25.09 8.12 -3.90
C GLN A 281 -24.62 8.22 -2.44
N TRP A 282 -23.62 9.08 -2.14
CA TRP A 282 -23.23 9.36 -0.76
C TRP A 282 -24.31 10.13 -0.02
N ILE A 283 -24.84 11.20 -0.63
CA ILE A 283 -25.89 12.02 -0.02
C ILE A 283 -27.10 11.15 0.33
N ASP A 284 -27.50 10.26 -0.57
CA ASP A 284 -28.62 9.35 -0.36
C ASP A 284 -28.32 8.32 0.73
N ALA A 285 -27.12 7.71 0.73
CA ALA A 285 -26.71 6.78 1.78
C ALA A 285 -26.71 7.44 3.18
N ILE A 286 -26.23 8.68 3.27
CA ILE A 286 -26.19 9.47 4.52
C ILE A 286 -27.60 9.88 4.96
N ARG A 287 -28.52 10.15 4.03
CA ARG A 287 -29.91 10.49 4.36
C ARG A 287 -30.73 9.28 4.82
N VAL A 288 -30.47 8.10 4.24
CA VAL A 288 -31.21 6.86 4.55
C VAL A 288 -30.72 6.23 5.85
N SER A 289 -29.43 6.33 6.13
CA SER A 289 -28.91 5.97 7.43
C SER A 289 -29.25 7.13 8.38
N GLU A 290 -30.17 6.95 9.34
CA GLU A 290 -30.50 7.95 10.38
C GLU A 290 -29.28 8.18 11.31
N VAL A 291 -28.18 8.62 10.74
CA VAL A 291 -26.92 8.70 11.41
C VAL A 291 -26.89 10.01 12.16
N ASN A 292 -27.06 9.91 13.47
CA ASN A 292 -26.78 11.02 14.34
C ASN A 292 -25.29 11.37 14.21
N VAL A 293 -24.98 12.59 13.76
CA VAL A 293 -23.59 13.03 13.58
C VAL A 293 -22.80 12.95 14.90
N HIS A 294 -23.49 13.11 16.04
CA HIS A 294 -22.91 12.86 17.36
C HIS A 294 -22.52 11.41 17.58
N ASP A 295 -23.27 10.45 17.05
CA ASP A 295 -22.95 9.01 17.12
C ASP A 295 -21.73 8.67 16.26
N LEU A 296 -21.53 9.30 15.09
CA LEU A 296 -20.34 9.06 14.27
C LEU A 296 -19.04 9.53 14.93
N LEU A 297 -19.11 10.66 15.64
CA LEU A 297 -17.98 11.18 16.39
C LEU A 297 -17.68 10.36 17.66
N SER A 298 -18.62 9.54 18.12
CA SER A 298 -18.50 8.73 19.34
C SER A 298 -18.35 7.21 19.09
N ARG A 299 -18.79 6.68 17.94
CA ARG A 299 -18.83 5.24 17.63
C ARG A 299 -17.52 4.61 17.16
N GLU A 300 -16.46 5.36 16.87
CA GLU A 300 -15.13 4.77 16.59
C GLU A 300 -14.15 4.87 17.75
N VAL A 301 -14.70 5.05 18.95
CA VAL A 301 -14.09 4.50 20.14
C VAL A 301 -14.52 3.05 20.33
N SER A 302 -14.48 2.20 19.31
CA SER A 302 -14.61 0.71 19.45
C SER A 302 -13.54 0.02 18.63
#